data_AF-A0A1F2T0Y1-F1
#
_entry.id   AF-A0A1F2T0Y1-F1
#
_cell.length_a   1.000
_cell.length_b   1.000
_cell.length_c   1.000
_cell.angle_alpha   90.00
_cell.angle_beta   90.00
_cell.angle_gamma   90.00
#
_symmetry.space_group_name_H-M   'P 1'
#
loop_
_entity.id
_entity.type
_entity.pdbx_description
1 polymer ?
#
loop_
_entity_poly.entity_id
_entity_poly.type
_entity_poly.pdbx_seq_one_letter_code
_entity_poly.pdbx_strand_id
1 'polypeptide(L)'
;MNVLIQFEGCVVSATFRTYSFRVIDAPDESRQFTVKVSLKSFCPTLLKFQDGPPITFERLRQELDGEAQGSHADSHLNIFEPDIQQYLERHNPRKFRKKRPAMNLAPNRFIS
;
A
#
# COMPACT_ATOMS: atom_id res chain seq x y z
N MET A 1 11.28 18.68 -3.98
CA MET A 1 10.23 19.37 -4.75
C MET A 1 9.03 19.61 -3.86
N ASN A 2 8.34 20.75 -3.97
CA ASN A 2 7.11 21.00 -3.22
C ASN A 2 5.92 20.62 -4.10
N VAL A 3 5.64 19.33 -4.18
CA VAL A 3 4.58 18.77 -5.02
C VAL A 3 3.30 18.62 -4.20
N LEU A 4 2.19 19.15 -4.72
CA LEU A 4 0.87 18.97 -4.11
C LEU A 4 0.17 17.79 -4.76
N ILE A 5 -0.27 16.83 -3.95
CA ILE A 5 -0.99 15.63 -4.40
C ILE A 5 -2.44 15.76 -3.92
N GLN A 6 -3.37 15.79 -4.85
CA GLN A 6 -4.81 15.87 -4.62
C GLN A 6 -5.48 14.55 -5.00
N PHE A 7 -6.30 14.02 -4.11
CA PHE A 7 -7.13 12.85 -4.40
C PHE A 7 -8.37 13.27 -5.21
N GLU A 8 -8.62 12.61 -6.34
CA GLU A 8 -9.77 12.91 -7.20
C GLU A 8 -10.91 11.90 -7.04
N GLY A 9 -10.60 10.65 -6.72
CA GLY A 9 -11.62 9.63 -6.52
C GLY A 9 -11.13 8.20 -6.65
N CYS A 10 -12.06 7.27 -6.48
CA CYS A 10 -11.80 5.83 -6.60
C CYS A 10 -12.88 5.19 -7.48
N VAL A 11 -12.43 4.36 -8.43
CA VAL A 11 -13.29 3.51 -9.25
C VAL A 11 -13.00 2.05 -8.91
N VAL A 12 -14.06 1.28 -8.65
CA VAL A 12 -13.98 -0.16 -8.36
C VAL A 12 -14.41 -0.93 -9.61
N SER A 13 -13.50 -1.75 -10.13
CA SER A 13 -13.76 -2.69 -11.22
C SER A 13 -13.88 -4.11 -10.66
N ALA A 14 -14.18 -5.09 -11.52
CA ALA A 14 -14.35 -6.48 -11.13
C ALA A 14 -13.13 -7.09 -10.40
N THR A 15 -11.92 -6.61 -10.71
CA THR A 15 -10.66 -7.17 -10.22
C THR A 15 -9.74 -6.18 -9.51
N PHE A 16 -10.01 -4.87 -9.63
CA PHE A 16 -9.12 -3.82 -9.13
C PHE A 16 -9.91 -2.66 -8.52
N ARG A 17 -9.27 -1.98 -7.58
CA ARG A 17 -9.61 -0.61 -7.19
C ARG A 17 -8.59 0.32 -7.82
N THR A 18 -9.05 1.32 -8.55
CA THR A 18 -8.21 2.35 -9.16
C THR A 18 -8.43 3.65 -8.43
N TYR A 19 -7.36 4.27 -7.96
CA TYR A 19 -7.37 5.54 -7.26
C TYR A 19 -6.75 6.60 -8.17
N SER A 20 -7.45 7.71 -8.37
CA SER A 20 -7.00 8.81 -9.22
C SER A 20 -6.49 9.96 -8.39
N PHE A 21 -5.37 10.52 -8.81
CA PHE A 21 -4.70 11.64 -8.17
C PHE A 21 -4.33 12.69 -9.20
N ARG A 22 -4.42 13.95 -8.79
CA ARG A 22 -3.85 15.08 -9.49
C ARG A 22 -2.61 15.54 -8.74
N VAL A 23 -1.49 15.63 -9.45
CA VAL A 23 -0.20 16.05 -8.92
C VAL A 23 0.11 17.41 -9.52
N ILE A 24 0.46 18.39 -8.69
CA ILE A 24 0.79 19.76 -9.11
C ILE A 24 2.25 20.03 -8.73
N ASP A 25 3.12 20.14 -9.73
CA ASP A 25 4.58 20.24 -9.57
C ASP A 25 5.06 21.69 -9.50
N ALA A 26 4.38 22.57 -10.23
CA ALA A 26 4.60 24.00 -10.31
C ALA A 26 3.25 24.70 -10.53
N PRO A 27 3.14 26.03 -10.37
CA PRO A 27 1.87 26.76 -10.44
C PRO A 27 1.01 26.51 -11.69
N ASP A 28 1.61 26.02 -12.79
CA ASP A 28 0.92 25.77 -14.06
C ASP A 28 1.08 24.33 -14.61
N GLU A 29 1.81 23.46 -13.92
CA GLU A 29 2.01 22.08 -14.37
C GLU A 29 1.29 21.11 -13.42
N SER A 30 0.24 20.46 -13.96
CA SER A 30 -0.44 19.39 -13.26
C SER A 30 -0.51 18.13 -14.10
N ARG A 31 -0.29 16.99 -13.46
CA ARG A 31 -0.27 15.65 -14.05
C ARG A 31 -1.31 14.77 -13.37
N GLN A 32 -1.95 13.90 -14.13
CA GLN A 32 -2.90 12.93 -13.58
C GLN A 32 -2.21 11.59 -13.40
N PHE A 33 -2.44 10.98 -12.24
CA PHE A 33 -1.91 9.68 -11.87
C PHE A 33 -3.04 8.75 -11.49
N THR A 34 -2.85 7.47 -11.79
CA THR A 34 -3.75 6.40 -11.35
C THR A 34 -2.94 5.32 -10.67
N VAL A 35 -3.43 4.82 -9.55
CA VAL A 35 -2.80 3.75 -8.80
C VAL A 35 -3.80 2.60 -8.66
N LYS A 36 -3.43 1.42 -9.16
CA LYS A 36 -4.27 0.22 -9.13
C LYS A 36 -3.88 -0.70 -8.00
N VAL A 37 -4.88 -1.21 -7.28
CA VAL A 37 -4.74 -2.24 -6.26
C VAL A 37 -5.62 -3.42 -6.61
N SER A 38 -5.07 -4.62 -6.64
CA SER A 38 -5.84 -5.84 -6.86
C SER A 38 -6.85 -6.04 -5.73
N LEU A 39 -8.09 -6.40 -6.05
CA LEU A 39 -9.09 -6.75 -5.03
C LEU A 39 -8.65 -7.96 -4.20
N LYS A 40 -7.81 -8.85 -4.77
CA LYS A 40 -7.23 -9.99 -4.05
C LYS A 40 -6.34 -9.54 -2.90
N SER A 41 -5.69 -8.38 -2.99
CA SER A 41 -4.85 -7.84 -1.93
C SER A 41 -5.62 -7.44 -0.66
N PHE A 42 -6.94 -7.25 -0.77
CA PHE A 42 -7.81 -6.93 0.36
C PHE A 42 -8.37 -8.17 1.07
N CYS A 43 -8.06 -9.38 0.60
CA CYS A 43 -8.71 -10.61 1.06
C CYS A 43 -7.68 -11.75 1.25
N PRO A 44 -7.67 -12.50 2.38
CA PRO A 44 -8.49 -12.35 3.58
C PRO A 44 -7.86 -11.49 4.69
N THR A 45 -6.57 -11.13 4.65
CA THR A 45 -5.90 -10.53 5.83
C THR A 45 -4.72 -9.58 5.57
N LEU A 46 -4.38 -9.23 4.32
CA LEU A 46 -3.23 -8.35 4.05
C LEU A 46 -3.60 -6.87 4.20
N LEU A 47 -4.49 -6.33 3.36
CA LEU A 47 -4.82 -4.91 3.36
C LEU A 47 -6.29 -4.65 3.74
N LYS A 48 -6.59 -3.70 4.64
CA LYS A 48 -7.99 -3.30 4.87
C LYS A 48 -8.46 -2.39 3.74
N PHE A 49 -9.77 -2.35 3.46
CA PHE A 49 -10.31 -1.39 2.47
C PHE A 49 -10.00 0.07 2.81
N GLN A 50 -9.94 0.40 4.11
CA GLN A 50 -9.59 1.73 4.60
C GLN A 50 -8.11 2.09 4.34
N ASP A 51 -7.24 1.08 4.18
CA ASP A 51 -5.83 1.28 3.88
C ASP A 51 -5.60 1.56 2.38
N GLY A 52 -6.63 1.41 1.53
CA GLY A 52 -6.55 1.62 0.08
C GLY A 52 -6.05 3.01 -0.32
N PRO A 53 -6.71 4.11 0.07
CA PRO A 53 -6.22 5.45 -0.26
C PRO A 53 -4.81 5.72 0.32
N PRO A 54 -4.51 5.46 1.61
CA PRO A 54 -3.18 5.68 2.17
C PRO A 54 -2.04 4.96 1.45
N ILE A 55 -2.17 3.64 1.18
CA ILE A 55 -1.09 2.89 0.51
C ILE A 55 -0.83 3.41 -0.91
N THR A 56 -1.89 3.79 -1.62
CA THR A 56 -1.74 4.34 -2.98
C THR A 56 -1.11 5.72 -2.99
N PHE A 57 -1.39 6.54 -1.99
CA PHE A 57 -0.75 7.84 -1.81
C PHE A 57 0.74 7.70 -1.55
N GLU A 58 1.15 6.78 -0.66
CA GLU A 58 2.56 6.53 -0.37
C GLU A 58 3.32 6.02 -1.59
N ARG A 59 2.73 5.08 -2.35
CA ARG A 59 3.36 4.57 -3.58
C ARG A 59 3.56 5.67 -4.61
N LEU A 60 2.57 6.53 -4.80
CA LEU A 60 2.67 7.69 -5.69
C LEU A 60 3.75 8.65 -5.20
N ARG A 61 3.81 8.92 -3.90
CA ARG A 61 4.84 9.80 -3.33
C ARG A 61 6.25 9.25 -3.54
N GLN A 62 6.45 7.94 -3.33
CA GLN A 62 7.73 7.28 -3.59
C GLN A 62 8.15 7.37 -5.06
N GLU A 63 7.21 7.25 -5.99
CA GLU A 63 7.50 7.40 -7.41
C GLU A 63 7.92 8.83 -7.75
N LEU A 64 7.20 9.83 -7.22
CA LEU A 64 7.51 11.25 -7.42
C LEU A 64 8.84 11.65 -6.77
N ASP A 65 9.15 11.13 -5.57
CA ASP A 65 10.41 11.39 -4.89
C ASP A 65 11.61 10.71 -5.62
N GLY A 66 11.34 9.67 -6.42
CA GLY A 66 12.31 8.98 -7.26
C GLY A 66 12.56 9.64 -8.62
N GLU A 67 11.81 10.68 -8.99
CA GLU A 67 12.03 11.42 -10.24
C GLU A 67 13.43 12.04 -10.25
N ALA A 68 14.20 11.69 -11.27
CA ALA A 68 15.52 12.24 -11.54
C ALA A 68 15.49 13.02 -12.87
N GLN A 69 16.52 13.84 -13.12
CA GLN A 69 16.63 14.58 -14.39
C GLN A 69 16.59 13.62 -15.58
N GLY A 70 15.48 13.64 -16.32
CA GLY A 70 15.23 12.79 -17.51
C GLY A 70 14.39 11.54 -17.26
N SER A 71 13.98 11.24 -16.02
CA SER A 71 13.08 10.13 -15.69
C SER A 71 11.85 10.65 -14.95
N HIS A 72 10.73 10.71 -15.67
CA HIS A 72 9.44 11.07 -15.10
C HIS A 72 8.75 9.85 -14.49
N ALA A 73 8.00 10.09 -13.43
CA ALA A 73 7.15 9.11 -12.77
C ALA A 73 6.09 8.59 -13.74
N ASP A 74 5.84 7.29 -13.68
CA ASP A 74 4.77 6.68 -14.46
C ASP A 74 3.39 7.15 -13.94
N SER A 75 2.58 7.69 -14.86
CA SER A 75 1.18 8.06 -14.62
C SER A 75 0.29 6.87 -14.21
N HIS A 76 0.70 5.63 -14.47
CA HIS A 76 -0.07 4.41 -14.21
C HIS A 76 0.67 3.45 -13.28
N LEU A 77 0.47 3.60 -11.98
CA LEU A 77 1.12 2.78 -10.97
C LEU A 77 0.29 1.56 -10.59
N ASN A 78 0.97 0.49 -10.19
CA ASN A 78 0.36 -0.72 -9.65
C ASN A 78 0.94 -1.00 -8.27
N ILE A 79 0.07 -1.38 -7.34
CA ILE A 79 0.45 -1.91 -6.02
C ILE A 79 0.63 -3.41 -6.14
N PHE A 80 1.83 -3.88 -5.81
CA PHE A 80 2.18 -5.29 -5.73
C PHE A 80 2.33 -5.75 -4.28
N GLU A 81 2.50 -7.06 -4.11
CA GLU A 81 2.68 -7.70 -2.79
C GLU A 81 3.82 -7.08 -1.96
N PRO A 82 4.99 -6.75 -2.53
CA PRO A 82 6.06 -6.10 -1.76
C PRO A 82 5.68 -4.72 -1.21
N ASP A 83 4.92 -3.93 -1.98
CA ASP A 83 4.44 -2.61 -1.54
C ASP A 83 3.50 -2.74 -0.34
N ILE A 84 2.61 -3.74 -0.40
CA ILE A 84 1.67 -4.06 0.68
C ILE A 84 2.41 -4.49 1.94
N GLN A 85 3.37 -5.40 1.79
CA GLN A 85 4.17 -5.88 2.92
C GLN A 85 4.93 -4.73 3.61
N GLN A 86 5.58 -3.87 2.83
CA GLN A 86 6.31 -2.71 3.35
C GLN A 86 5.37 -1.72 4.07
N TYR A 87 4.20 -1.43 3.49
CA TYR A 87 3.19 -0.58 4.11
C TYR A 87 2.71 -1.17 5.45
N LEU A 88 2.42 -2.46 5.49
CA LEU A 88 1.96 -3.13 6.72
C LEU A 88 3.02 -3.16 7.82
N GLU A 89 4.30 -3.33 7.47
CA GLU A 89 5.40 -3.25 8.44
C GLU A 89 5.50 -1.87 9.10
N ARG A 90 5.34 -0.81 8.31
CA ARG A 90 5.39 0.58 8.79
C ARG A 90 4.16 0.96 9.63
N HIS A 91 2.97 0.57 9.20
CA HIS A 91 1.70 1.07 9.77
C HIS A 91 1.00 0.10 10.73
N ASN A 92 1.34 -1.18 10.70
CA ASN A 92 0.75 -2.22 11.56
C ASN A 92 1.81 -3.08 12.28
N PRO A 93 2.78 -2.48 12.99
CA PRO A 93 3.93 -3.20 13.57
C PRO A 93 3.53 -4.29 14.59
N ARG A 94 2.32 -4.21 15.16
CA ARG A 94 1.86 -5.12 16.22
C ARG A 94 1.34 -6.48 15.72
N LYS A 95 1.08 -6.66 14.42
CA LYS A 95 0.55 -7.93 13.87
C LYS A 95 1.60 -8.85 13.28
N PHE A 96 2.84 -8.38 13.06
CA PHE A 96 4.01 -9.23 12.75
C PHE A 96 4.60 -9.92 13.99
N ARG A 97 3.75 -10.29 14.97
CA ARG A 97 4.17 -11.26 15.97
C ARG A 97 4.41 -12.57 15.23
N LYS A 98 5.69 -12.89 15.02
CA LYS A 98 6.18 -14.22 14.65
C LYS A 98 5.25 -15.26 15.25
N LYS A 99 4.71 -16.19 14.45
CA LYS A 99 4.02 -17.38 14.97
C LYS A 99 4.93 -17.92 16.09
N ARG A 100 4.48 -17.84 17.35
CA ARG A 100 5.19 -18.53 18.42
C ARG A 100 5.18 -20.00 18.01
N PRO A 101 6.32 -20.70 18.00
CA PRO A 101 6.28 -22.15 17.82
C PRO A 101 5.38 -22.70 18.93
N ALA A 102 4.50 -23.63 18.57
CA ALA A 102 3.57 -24.24 19.50
C ALA A 102 4.35 -24.71 20.73
N MET A 103 4.02 -24.14 21.89
CA MET A 103 4.52 -24.64 23.17
C MET A 103 3.91 -26.02 23.31
N ASN A 104 4.70 -27.07 23.08
CA ASN A 104 4.32 -28.43 23.39
C ASN A 104 3.97 -28.49 24.88
N LEU A 105 2.67 -28.57 25.19
CA LEU A 105 2.19 -28.85 26.52
C LEU A 105 2.55 -30.31 26.81
N ALA A 106 3.62 -30.54 27.57
CA ALA A 106 3.98 -31.88 28.02
C ALA A 106 2.84 -32.45 28.88
N PRO A 107 2.47 -33.73 28.73
CA PRO A 107 1.42 -34.34 29.54
C PRO A 107 1.91 -34.49 30.99
N ASN A 108 1.10 -34.00 31.93
CA ASN A 108 1.26 -34.18 33.37
C ASN A 108 1.44 -35.67 33.71
N ARG A 109 2.57 -36.03 34.32
CA ARG A 109 2.69 -37.29 35.06
C ARG A 109 1.98 -37.12 36.40
N PHE A 110 0.83 -37.76 36.54
CA PHE A 110 0.23 -38.01 37.86
C PHE A 110 1.10 -39.04 38.59
N ILE A 111 1.50 -38.66 39.80
CA ILE A 111 2.17 -39.51 40.78
C ILE A 111 1.09 -40.41 41.41
N SER A 112 1.41 -41.69 41.61
CA SER A 112 0.74 -42.59 42.56
C SER A 112 1.81 -43.21 43.44
#